data_AF-A0A183D7W4-F1
#
_entry.id   AF-A0A183D7W4-F1
#
_cell.length_a   1.000
_cell.length_b   1.000
_cell.length_c   1.000
_cell.angle_alpha   90.00
_cell.angle_beta   90.00
_cell.angle_gamma   90.00
#
_symmetry.space_group_name_H-M   'P 1'
#
loop_
_entity.id
_entity.type
_entity.pdbx_description
1 polymer ?
#
loop_
_entity_poly.entity_id
_entity_poly.type
_entity_poly.pdbx_seq_one_letter_code
_entity_poly.pdbx_strand_id
1 'polypeptide(L)'
;MVIGAFGVLLLAIVKLYLRVIKGNQSLGLSLLVGVIILYITGYAFVFESTDIVCRLRIVLHPLGYALCFGVMIAKATQLKNAETLGFSDAAQISYWNYWLLLLFIMGVQIALSSR
;
A
#
# COMPACT_ATOMS: atom_id res chain seq x y z
N MET A 1 -14.88 -11.68 5.82
CA MET A 1 -13.93 -10.56 6.06
C MET A 1 -13.42 -9.94 4.76
N VAL A 2 -12.93 -10.71 3.78
CA VAL A 2 -12.49 -10.17 2.47
C VAL A 2 -13.60 -9.43 1.71
N ILE A 3 -14.83 -9.95 1.70
CA ILE A 3 -15.98 -9.27 1.10
C ILE A 3 -16.23 -7.90 1.75
N GLY A 4 -16.04 -7.81 3.08
CA GLY A 4 -16.09 -6.54 3.81
C GLY A 4 -14.97 -5.59 3.42
N ALA A 5 -13.74 -6.08 3.27
CA ALA A 5 -12.60 -5.27 2.82
C ALA A 5 -12.77 -4.74 1.39
N PHE A 6 -13.30 -5.56 0.47
CA PHE A 6 -13.69 -5.12 -0.87
C PHE A 6 -14.82 -4.08 -0.83
N GLY A 7 -15.81 -4.27 0.06
CA GLY A 7 -16.87 -3.29 0.28
C GLY A 7 -16.34 -1.94 0.78
N VAL A 8 -15.39 -1.96 1.72
CA VAL A 8 -14.71 -0.74 2.20
C VAL A 8 -13.88 -0.10 1.10
N LEU A 9 -13.22 -0.88 0.25
CA LEU A 9 -12.46 -0.37 -0.89
C LEU A 9 -13.37 0.29 -1.94
N LEU A 10 -14.52 -0.33 -2.25
CA LEU A 10 -15.54 0.25 -3.12
C LEU A 10 -16.11 1.55 -2.54
N LEU A 11 -16.45 1.57 -1.25
CA LEU A 11 -16.92 2.78 -0.56
C LEU A 11 -15.85 3.88 -0.57
N ALA A 12 -14.58 3.54 -0.40
CA ALA A 12 -13.47 4.49 -0.49
C ALA A 12 -13.33 5.08 -1.89
N ILE A 13 -13.44 4.26 -2.95
CA ILE A 13 -13.43 4.71 -4.34
C ILE A 13 -14.62 5.63 -4.63
N VAL A 14 -15.82 5.28 -4.17
CA VAL A 14 -17.03 6.10 -4.32
C VAL A 14 -16.86 7.44 -3.59
N LYS A 15 -16.35 7.44 -2.35
CA LYS A 15 -16.06 8.68 -1.61
C LYS A 15 -14.97 9.54 -2.25
N LEU A 16 -13.99 8.91 -2.91
CA LEU A 16 -12.97 9.59 -3.71
C LEU A 16 -13.58 10.23 -4.95
N TYR A 17 -14.46 9.50 -5.66
CA TYR A 17 -15.18 9.99 -6.84
C TYR A 17 -16.10 11.16 -6.51
N LEU A 18 -16.78 11.11 -5.37
CA LEU A 18 -17.64 12.18 -4.87
C LEU A 18 -16.85 13.41 -4.35
N ARG A 19 -15.51 13.42 -4.42
CA ARG A 19 -14.62 14.48 -3.93
C ARG A 19 -14.88 14.94 -2.48
N VAL A 20 -15.55 14.11 -1.68
CA VAL A 20 -15.87 14.41 -0.26
C VAL A 20 -14.59 14.49 0.58
N ILE A 21 -13.52 13.83 0.13
CA ILE A 21 -12.24 13.79 0.81
C ILE A 21 -11.39 14.97 0.32
N LYS A 22 -11.26 15.99 1.16
CA LYS A 22 -10.35 17.13 0.95
C LYS A 22 -8.90 16.66 1.21
N GLY A 23 -8.14 16.41 0.14
CA GLY A 23 -6.72 16.06 0.20
C GLY A 23 -6.36 14.74 -0.48
N ASN A 24 -5.07 14.54 -0.77
CA ASN A 24 -4.59 13.36 -1.48
C ASN A 24 -4.44 12.14 -0.54
N GLN A 25 -5.53 11.39 -0.36
CA GLN A 25 -5.59 10.13 0.41
C GLN A 25 -5.10 8.89 -0.35
N SER A 26 -4.47 9.05 -1.53
CA SER A 26 -4.02 7.92 -2.35
C SER A 26 -3.09 6.95 -1.60
N LEU A 27 -2.24 7.44 -0.71
CA LEU A 27 -1.43 6.57 0.17
C LEU A 27 -2.30 5.70 1.11
N GLY A 28 -3.36 6.26 1.70
CA GLY A 28 -4.28 5.48 2.53
C GLY A 28 -5.04 4.42 1.73
N LEU A 29 -5.39 4.73 0.48
CA LEU A 29 -5.99 3.76 -0.44
C LEU A 29 -5.00 2.63 -0.77
N SER A 30 -3.73 2.95 -1.01
CA SER A 30 -2.70 1.93 -1.27
C SER A 30 -2.47 1.02 -0.06
N LEU A 31 -2.55 1.53 1.18
CA LEU A 31 -2.50 0.70 2.38
C LEU A 31 -3.64 -0.33 2.40
N LEU A 32 -4.86 0.11 2.08
CA LEU A 32 -6.02 -0.78 2.05
C LEU A 32 -5.85 -1.90 1.01
N VAL A 33 -5.28 -1.57 -0.16
CA VAL A 33 -4.93 -2.57 -1.19
C VAL A 33 -3.92 -3.59 -0.65
N GLY A 34 -2.86 -3.14 0.04
CA GLY A 34 -1.88 -4.03 0.66
C GLY A 34 -2.50 -4.99 1.68
N VAL A 35 -3.41 -4.50 2.53
CA VAL A 35 -4.13 -5.33 3.52
C VAL A 35 -5.01 -6.37 2.83
N ILE A 36 -5.71 -6.00 1.74
CA ILE A 36 -6.52 -6.95 0.97
C ILE A 36 -5.65 -8.06 0.38
N ILE A 37 -4.47 -7.73 -0.17
CA ILE A 37 -3.52 -8.71 -0.69
C ILE A 37 -3.09 -9.69 0.41
N LEU A 38 -2.79 -9.20 1.62
CA LEU A 38 -2.44 -10.05 2.76
C LEU A 38 -3.58 -11.00 3.14
N TYR A 39 -4.82 -10.50 3.21
CA TYR A 39 -5.98 -11.35 3.50
C TYR A 39 -6.22 -12.40 2.42
N ILE A 40 -6.11 -12.04 1.13
CA ILE A 40 -6.24 -13.00 0.02
C ILE A 40 -5.15 -14.06 0.12
N THR A 41 -3.92 -13.67 0.46
CA THR A 41 -2.82 -14.63 0.61
C THR A 41 -3.07 -15.62 1.75
N GLY A 42 -3.75 -15.20 2.82
CA GLY A 42 -4.21 -16.10 3.89
C GLY A 42 -5.12 -17.23 3.38
N TYR A 43 -5.97 -16.98 2.39
CA TYR A 43 -6.77 -18.05 1.77
C TYR A 43 -5.91 -19.01 0.96
N ALA A 44 -4.87 -18.50 0.29
CA ALA A 44 -3.94 -19.36 -0.44
C ALA A 44 -3.24 -20.38 0.46
N PHE A 45 -3.15 -20.15 1.78
CA PHE A 45 -2.62 -21.10 2.76
C PHE A 45 -3.55 -22.29 3.08
N VAL A 46 -4.86 -22.14 2.87
CA VAL A 46 -5.86 -23.19 3.16
C VAL A 46 -5.93 -24.24 2.05
N PHE A 47 -5.63 -23.85 0.81
CA PHE A 47 -5.67 -24.75 -0.34
C PHE A 47 -4.47 -25.72 -0.34
N GLU A 48 -4.69 -26.89 -0.93
CA GLU A 48 -3.68 -27.93 -1.10
C GLU A 48 -2.47 -27.41 -1.89
N SER A 49 -1.27 -27.83 -1.50
CA SER A 49 -0.02 -27.31 -2.02
C SER A 49 0.25 -27.80 -3.43
N THR A 50 -0.25 -27.06 -4.42
CA THR A 50 0.18 -27.16 -5.82
C THR A 50 1.35 -26.20 -6.09
N ASP A 51 2.17 -26.48 -7.11
CA ASP A 51 3.35 -25.66 -7.46
C ASP A 51 3.01 -24.18 -7.66
N ILE A 52 1.83 -23.90 -8.22
CA ILE A 52 1.32 -22.56 -8.49
C ILE A 52 0.97 -21.84 -7.18
N VAL A 53 0.26 -22.52 -6.27
CA VAL A 53 -0.12 -21.96 -4.97
C VAL A 53 1.12 -21.71 -4.11
N CYS A 54 2.12 -22.59 -4.18
CA CYS A 54 3.38 -22.41 -3.45
C CYS A 54 4.14 -21.17 -3.93
N ARG A 55 4.31 -20.98 -5.26
CA ARG A 55 4.90 -19.75 -5.82
C ARG A 55 4.10 -18.52 -5.45
N LEU A 56 2.77 -18.59 -5.51
CA LEU A 56 1.91 -17.47 -5.16
C LEU A 56 2.10 -17.06 -3.68
N ARG A 57 2.21 -18.01 -2.75
CA ARG A 57 2.48 -17.71 -1.33
C ARG A 57 3.82 -16.98 -1.15
N ILE A 58 4.88 -17.47 -1.82
CA ILE A 58 6.23 -16.92 -1.70
C ILE A 58 6.31 -15.50 -2.26
N VAL A 59 5.56 -15.18 -3.31
CA VAL A 59 5.62 -13.85 -3.97
C VAL A 59 4.60 -12.88 -3.36
N LEU A 60 3.34 -13.31 -3.24
CA LEU A 60 2.21 -12.43 -2.91
C LEU A 60 2.23 -11.96 -1.45
N HIS A 61 2.64 -12.84 -0.53
CA HIS A 61 2.69 -12.53 0.90
C HIS A 61 3.72 -11.43 1.21
N PRO A 62 5.01 -11.55 0.85
CA PRO A 62 5.97 -10.50 1.13
C PRO A 62 5.72 -9.23 0.32
N LEU A 63 5.11 -9.30 -0.88
CA LEU A 63 4.69 -8.10 -1.61
C LEU A 63 3.60 -7.33 -0.86
N GLY A 64 2.59 -8.01 -0.32
CA GLY A 64 1.56 -7.39 0.51
C GLY A 64 2.16 -6.71 1.75
N TYR A 65 3.13 -7.36 2.40
CA TYR A 65 3.85 -6.80 3.55
C TYR A 65 4.70 -5.59 3.17
N ALA A 66 5.47 -5.67 2.08
CA ALA A 66 6.29 -4.56 1.60
C ALA A 66 5.45 -3.34 1.22
N LEU A 67 4.25 -3.56 0.65
CA LEU A 67 3.33 -2.48 0.34
C LEU A 67 2.81 -1.82 1.62
N CYS A 68 2.33 -2.61 2.59
CA CYS A 68 1.84 -2.09 3.88
C CYS A 68 2.91 -1.30 4.64
N PHE A 69 4.11 -1.87 4.79
CA PHE A 69 5.23 -1.22 5.48
C PHE A 69 5.77 -0.02 4.69
N GLY A 70 5.86 -0.12 3.36
CA GLY A 70 6.28 0.98 2.50
C GLY A 70 5.37 2.19 2.61
N VAL A 71 4.04 1.99 2.70
CA VAL A 71 3.09 3.09 2.92
C VAL A 71 3.25 3.72 4.30
N MET A 72 3.45 2.92 5.36
CA MET A 72 3.72 3.44 6.70
C MET A 72 4.99 4.29 6.73
N ILE A 73 6.08 3.84 6.08
CA ILE A 73 7.33 4.59 5.96
C ILE A 73 7.10 5.89 5.18
N ALA A 74 6.39 5.85 4.05
CA ALA A 74 6.09 7.04 3.26
C ALA A 74 5.29 8.07 4.08
N LYS A 75 4.32 7.62 4.89
CA LYS A 75 3.54 8.47 5.78
C LYS A 75 4.34 9.05 6.95
N ALA A 76 5.18 8.25 7.59
CA ALA A 76 6.07 8.72 8.64
C ALA A 76 7.04 9.79 8.09
N THR A 77 7.55 9.58 6.89
CA THR A 77 8.41 10.55 6.20
C THR A 77 7.65 11.82 5.83
N GLN A 78 6.38 11.71 5.39
CA GLN A 78 5.50 12.87 5.18
C GLN A 78 5.35 13.70 6.44
N LEU A 79 5.07 13.05 7.57
CA LEU A 79 4.87 13.73 8.85
C LEU A 79 6.15 14.39 9.35
N LYS A 80 7.27 13.67 9.35
CA LYS A 80 8.58 14.17 9.78
C LYS A 80 9.06 15.34 8.90
N ASN A 81 8.78 15.29 7.60
CA ASN A 81 9.12 16.40 6.69
C ASN A 81 8.22 17.62 6.92
N ALA A 82 6.94 17.42 7.24
CA ALA A 82 6.03 18.51 7.59
C ALA A 82 6.44 19.19 8.91
N GLU A 83 6.91 18.43 9.90
CA GLU A 83 7.43 18.96 11.16
C GLU A 83 8.74 19.75 10.97
N THR A 84 9.67 19.23 10.16
CA THR A 84 11.00 19.82 9.98
C THR A 84 11.02 21.07 9.10
N LEU A 85 10.09 21.20 8.15
CA LEU A 85 10.00 22.39 7.29
C LEU A 85 9.32 23.58 8.00
N GLY A 86 8.72 23.36 9.16
CA GLY A 86 7.77 24.29 9.76
C GLY A 86 6.55 24.48 8.85
N PHE A 87 5.43 24.97 9.39
CA PHE A 87 4.23 25.30 8.60
C PHE A 87 4.43 26.53 7.70
N SER A 88 5.62 26.68 7.09
CA SER A 88 5.93 27.76 6.17
C SER A 88 5.49 27.35 4.76
N ASP A 89 4.45 28.02 4.26
CA ASP A 89 3.74 27.75 3.00
C ASP A 89 4.60 27.73 1.71
N ALA A 90 5.91 28.00 1.79
CA ALA A 90 6.77 28.22 0.63
C ALA A 90 7.44 26.96 0.05
N ALA A 91 7.51 25.84 0.78
CA ALA A 91 8.23 24.64 0.35
C ALA A 91 7.40 23.36 0.49
N GLN A 92 6.34 23.22 -0.30
CA GLN A 92 5.58 21.97 -0.37
C GLN A 92 6.41 20.91 -1.10
N ILE A 93 6.87 19.87 -0.38
CA ILE A 93 7.45 18.68 -1.01
C ILE A 93 6.37 18.01 -1.86
N SER A 94 6.68 17.83 -3.14
CA SER A 94 5.75 17.23 -4.10
C SER A 94 5.33 15.82 -3.67
N TYR A 95 4.03 15.55 -3.78
CA TYR A 95 3.45 14.25 -3.44
C TYR A 95 4.08 13.09 -4.23
N TRP A 96 4.58 13.37 -5.44
CA TRP A 96 5.23 12.40 -6.31
C TRP A 96 6.47 11.76 -5.69
N ASN A 97 7.22 12.48 -4.84
CA ASN A 97 8.40 11.91 -4.19
C ASN A 97 8.04 10.74 -3.27
N TYR A 98 6.91 10.82 -2.57
CA TYR A 98 6.46 9.74 -1.71
C TYR A 98 5.97 8.53 -2.49
N TRP A 99 5.40 8.74 -3.69
CA TRP A 99 5.04 7.68 -4.61
C TRP A 99 6.27 7.00 -5.23
N LEU A 100 7.29 7.78 -5.61
CA LEU A 100 8.59 7.27 -6.07
C LEU A 100 9.28 6.42 -5.00
N LEU A 101 9.28 6.87 -3.74
CA LEU A 101 9.80 6.10 -2.61
C LEU A 101 9.08 4.75 -2.46
N LEU A 102 7.75 4.75 -2.55
CA LEU A 102 6.95 3.53 -2.47
C LEU A 102 7.26 2.57 -3.62
N LEU A 103 7.31 3.07 -4.85
CA LEU A 103 7.67 2.27 -6.02
C LEU A 103 9.08 1.69 -5.91
N PHE A 104 10.03 2.44 -5.34
CA PHE A 104 11.38 1.96 -5.09
C PHE A 104 11.39 0.78 -4.11
N ILE A 105 10.72 0.91 -2.95
CA ILE A 105 10.62 -0.17 -1.95
C ILE A 105 9.98 -1.42 -2.57
N MET A 106 8.89 -1.25 -3.32
CA MET A 106 8.22 -2.34 -4.01
C MET A 106 9.11 -2.99 -5.08
N GLY A 107 9.84 -2.19 -5.85
CA GLY A 107 10.78 -2.68 -6.86
C GLY A 107 11.91 -3.51 -6.27
N VAL A 108 12.47 -3.07 -5.13
CA VAL A 108 13.47 -3.85 -4.38
C VAL A 108 12.89 -5.19 -3.91
N GLN A 109 11.66 -5.19 -3.40
CA GLN A 109 11.01 -6.43 -2.96
C GLN A 109 10.76 -7.41 -4.12
N ILE A 110 10.35 -6.91 -5.29
CA ILE A 110 10.16 -7.72 -6.49
C ILE A 110 11.51 -8.32 -6.96
N ALA A 111 12.57 -7.51 -6.97
CA ALA A 111 13.90 -7.97 -7.37
C ALA A 111 14.44 -9.07 -6.45
N LEU A 112 14.17 -8.98 -5.15
CA LEU A 112 14.51 -10.02 -4.17
C LEU A 112 13.66 -11.28 -4.36
N SER A 113 12.37 -11.13 -4.63
CA SER A 113 11.45 -12.25 -4.84
C SER A 113 11.69 -13.01 -6.16
N SER A 114 12.40 -12.40 -7.11
CA SER A 114 12.75 -13.00 -8.40
C SER A 114 14.04 -13.84 -8.35
N ARG A 115 14.77 -13.84 -7.24
CA ARG A 115 15.94 -14.68 -7.01
C ARG A 115 15.55 -15.94 -6.25
#